data_AF-A0A1F7R0G3-F1
#
_entry.id   AF-A0A1F7R0G3-F1
#
_cell.length_a   1.000
_cell.length_b   1.000
_cell.length_c   1.000
_cell.angle_alpha   90.00
_cell.angle_beta   90.00
_cell.angle_gamma   90.00
#
_symmetry.space_group_name_H-M   'P 1'
#
loop_
_entity.id
_entity.type
_entity.pdbx_description
1 polymer ?
#
loop_
_entity_poly.entity_id
_entity_poly.type
_entity_poly.pdbx_seq_one_letter_code
_entity_poly.pdbx_strand_id
1 'polypeptide(L)'
;MNNWIAAAGVFVALLGFVYKVWEKSHRKLKIIKAVYGKNNLTQDIAKNLNRKIKNNKLHVQLTNEIGGDPAKGERKIARIKYWYDGKRHKVEYVELEIIDLP
;
A
#
# COMPACT_ATOMS: atom_id res chain seq x y z
N MET A 1 -4.66 -0.26 -56.18
CA MET A 1 -3.84 -0.01 -54.98
C MET A 1 -4.67 -0.40 -53.77
N ASN A 2 -4.41 -1.59 -53.23
CA ASN A 2 -5.24 -2.16 -52.16
C ASN A 2 -4.72 -1.63 -50.83
N ASN A 3 -5.52 -0.82 -50.13
CA ASN A 3 -5.20 -0.24 -48.82
C ASN A 3 -5.54 -1.19 -47.66
N TRP A 4 -5.24 -2.48 -47.80
CA TRP A 4 -5.49 -3.50 -46.78
C TRP A 4 -4.55 -3.40 -45.56
N ILE A 5 -3.47 -2.61 -45.68
CA ILE A 5 -2.46 -2.43 -44.62
C ILE A 5 -2.90 -1.37 -43.58
N ALA A 6 -3.78 -0.44 -43.93
CA ALA A 6 -4.21 0.63 -43.01
C ALA A 6 -5.17 0.13 -41.90
N ALA A 7 -5.97 -0.91 -42.15
CA ALA A 7 -6.91 -1.46 -41.17
C ALA A 7 -6.25 -2.36 -40.11
N ALA A 8 -5.15 -3.03 -40.47
CA ALA A 8 -4.43 -3.93 -39.55
C ALA A 8 -3.67 -3.17 -38.43
N GLY A 9 -3.19 -1.95 -38.71
CA GLY A 9 -2.45 -1.15 -37.73
C GLY A 9 -3.31 -0.58 -36.60
N VAL A 10 -4.58 -0.25 -36.86
CA VAL A 10 -5.50 0.34 -35.85
C VAL A 10 -5.97 -0.72 -34.84
N PHE A 11 -6.08 -1.98 -35.26
CA PHE A 11 -6.54 -3.09 -34.41
C PHE A 11 -5.53 -3.48 -33.32
N VAL A 12 -4.23 -3.42 -33.63
CA VAL A 12 -3.14 -3.72 -32.67
C VAL A 12 -3.02 -2.60 -31.61
N ALA A 13 -3.19 -1.34 -32.00
CA ALA A 13 -3.13 -0.21 -31.06
C ALA A 13 -4.27 -0.23 -30.03
N LEU A 14 -5.49 -0.61 -30.44
CA LEU A 14 -6.64 -0.74 -29.55
C LEU A 14 -6.48 -1.89 -28.55
N LEU A 15 -5.95 -3.04 -29.00
CA LEU A 15 -5.58 -4.12 -28.09
C LEU A 15 -4.50 -3.67 -27.09
N GLY A 16 -3.45 -3.00 -27.54
CA GLY A 16 -2.40 -2.47 -26.67
C GLY A 16 -2.93 -1.47 -25.62
N PHE A 17 -3.91 -0.62 -25.97
CA PHE A 17 -4.56 0.28 -25.02
C PHE A 17 -5.44 -0.48 -24.02
N VAL A 18 -6.20 -1.48 -24.47
CA VAL A 18 -6.99 -2.34 -23.57
C VAL A 18 -6.06 -3.10 -22.61
N TYR A 19 -4.99 -3.74 -23.08
CA TYR A 19 -4.02 -4.41 -22.19
C TYR A 19 -3.38 -3.44 -21.18
N LYS A 20 -2.98 -2.25 -21.62
CA LYS A 20 -2.37 -1.22 -20.75
C LYS A 20 -3.33 -0.67 -19.69
N VAL A 21 -4.63 -0.64 -19.98
CA VAL A 21 -5.70 -0.28 -19.03
C VAL A 21 -5.90 -1.37 -17.98
N TRP A 22 -5.75 -2.65 -18.35
CA TRP A 22 -5.94 -3.79 -17.45
C TRP A 22 -4.76 -4.03 -16.49
N GLU A 23 -3.56 -3.58 -16.82
CA GLU A 23 -2.38 -3.75 -15.96
C GLU A 23 -2.32 -2.75 -14.79
N LYS A 24 -3.02 -1.62 -14.90
CA LYS A 24 -2.92 -0.51 -13.93
C LYS A 24 -3.92 -0.58 -12.77
N SER A 25 -4.79 -1.60 -12.73
CA SER A 25 -5.94 -1.66 -11.82
C SER A 25 -5.74 -2.53 -10.57
N HIS A 26 -4.69 -3.35 -10.49
CA HIS A 26 -4.60 -4.41 -9.46
C HIS A 26 -3.60 -4.17 -8.32
N ARG A 27 -2.65 -3.23 -8.49
CA ARG A 27 -1.74 -2.85 -7.41
C ARG A 27 -2.40 -1.80 -6.53
N LYS A 28 -3.31 -2.24 -5.65
CA LYS A 28 -3.95 -1.39 -4.64
C LYS A 28 -3.44 -1.75 -3.24
N LEU A 29 -2.63 -0.88 -2.66
CA LEU A 29 -2.22 -0.93 -1.27
C LEU A 29 -3.41 -0.54 -0.38
N LYS A 30 -3.75 -1.41 0.56
CA LYS A 30 -4.77 -1.13 1.58
C LYS A 30 -4.37 -1.76 2.90
N ILE A 31 -4.26 -0.95 3.96
CA ILE A 31 -4.01 -1.50 5.29
C ILE A 31 -5.31 -2.10 5.83
N ILE A 32 -5.26 -3.38 6.21
CA ILE A 32 -6.39 -4.15 6.73
C ILE A 32 -6.46 -4.02 8.25
N LYS A 33 -5.30 -4.13 8.91
CA LYS A 33 -5.16 -4.03 10.36
C LYS A 33 -3.76 -3.53 10.67
N ALA A 34 -3.63 -2.60 11.61
CA ALA A 34 -2.33 -2.17 12.08
C ALA A 34 -2.44 -1.87 13.57
N VAL A 35 -1.66 -2.60 14.37
CA VAL A 35 -1.67 -2.49 15.83
C VAL A 35 -0.30 -2.01 16.28
N TYR A 36 -0.26 -0.92 17.02
CA TYR A 36 0.96 -0.31 17.55
C TYR A 36 0.96 -0.35 19.08
N GLY A 37 2.04 -0.83 19.67
CA GLY A 37 2.19 -0.84 21.12
C GLY A 37 3.04 -2.00 21.62
N LYS A 38 2.86 -2.35 22.90
CA LYS A 38 3.61 -3.42 23.57
C LYS A 38 2.69 -4.16 24.55
N ASN A 39 2.81 -5.49 24.57
CA ASN A 39 2.00 -6.37 25.43
C ASN A 39 0.49 -6.07 25.29
N ASN A 40 -0.19 -5.73 26.38
CA ASN A 40 -1.62 -5.41 26.42
C ASN A 40 -1.94 -3.93 26.13
N LEU A 41 -0.92 -3.08 25.99
CA LEU A 41 -1.06 -1.66 25.69
C LEU A 41 -0.88 -1.46 24.19
N THR A 42 -1.98 -1.53 23.45
CA THR A 42 -1.97 -1.41 21.98
C THR A 42 -3.04 -0.47 21.46
N GLN A 43 -2.74 0.23 20.36
CA GLN A 43 -3.63 1.12 19.64
C GLN A 43 -3.77 0.69 18.18
N ASP A 44 -5.00 0.76 17.65
CA ASP A 44 -5.23 0.57 16.22
C ASP A 44 -4.87 1.83 15.43
N ILE A 45 -3.91 1.71 14.52
CA ILE A 45 -3.41 2.79 13.66
C ILE A 45 -3.78 2.59 12.19
N ALA A 46 -4.59 1.58 11.84
CA ALA A 46 -4.91 1.23 10.46
C ALA A 46 -5.57 2.39 9.71
N LYS A 47 -6.50 3.10 10.36
CA LYS A 47 -7.17 4.27 9.78
C LYS A 47 -6.17 5.39 9.49
N ASN A 48 -5.19 5.59 10.36
CA ASN A 48 -4.18 6.64 10.23
C ASN A 48 -3.21 6.33 9.08
N LEU A 49 -2.74 5.07 8.99
CA LEU A 49 -1.87 4.63 7.91
C LEU A 49 -2.57 4.69 6.55
N ASN A 50 -3.83 4.25 6.45
CA ASN A 50 -4.58 4.32 5.19
C ASN A 50 -4.72 5.76 4.66
N ARG A 51 -4.89 6.77 5.53
CA ARG A 51 -4.95 8.18 5.12
C ARG A 51 -3.63 8.72 4.56
N LYS A 52 -2.51 8.08 4.90
CA LYS A 52 -1.17 8.49 4.46
C LYS A 52 -0.70 7.79 3.20
N ILE A 53 -1.47 6.81 2.68
CA ILE A 53 -1.17 6.16 1.40
C ILE A 53 -1.28 7.21 0.28
N LYS A 54 -0.23 7.36 -0.51
CA LYS A 54 -0.17 8.25 -1.68
C LYS A 54 0.46 7.50 -2.84
N ASN A 55 -0.10 7.63 -4.04
CA ASN A 55 0.40 6.95 -5.25
C ASN A 55 0.60 5.44 -5.03
N ASN A 56 -0.34 4.82 -4.31
CA ASN A 56 -0.30 3.43 -3.91
C ASN A 56 0.82 3.02 -2.94
N LYS A 57 1.63 3.95 -2.44
CA LYS A 57 2.72 3.66 -1.51
C LYS A 57 2.43 4.23 -0.14
N LEU A 58 3.00 3.63 0.89
CA LEU A 58 3.03 4.19 2.23
C LEU A 58 4.49 4.43 2.62
N HIS A 59 4.85 5.70 2.75
CA HIS A 59 6.17 6.10 3.22
C HIS A 59 5.97 7.06 4.39
N VAL A 60 6.10 6.54 5.62
CA VAL A 60 5.91 7.35 6.82
C VAL A 60 6.79 6.85 7.95
N GLN A 61 7.40 7.77 8.68
CA GLN A 61 8.10 7.43 9.90
C GLN A 61 7.10 7.04 11.00
N LEU A 62 7.32 5.89 11.65
CA LEU A 62 6.50 5.43 12.76
C LEU A 62 6.84 6.23 14.03
N THR A 63 6.19 7.39 14.16
CA THR A 63 6.32 8.27 15.33
C THR A 63 5.11 8.13 16.27
N ASN A 64 5.27 8.58 17.51
CA ASN A 64 4.18 8.63 18.50
C ASN A 64 3.02 9.54 18.08
N GLU A 65 3.19 10.40 17.08
CA GLU A 65 2.10 11.21 16.50
C GLU A 65 1.13 10.38 15.66
N ILE A 66 1.57 9.23 15.14
CA ILE A 66 0.74 8.35 14.30
C ILE A 66 -0.14 7.43 15.16
N GLY A 67 0.38 7.03 16.32
CA GLY A 67 -0.21 5.97 17.15
C GLY A 67 -0.37 6.31 18.62
N GLY A 68 -0.25 7.57 19.02
CA GLY A 68 -0.24 7.95 20.44
C GLY A 68 0.97 7.39 21.18
N ASP A 69 1.11 7.74 22.46
CA ASP A 69 2.07 7.09 23.36
C ASP A 69 1.34 6.23 24.39
N PRO A 70 1.07 4.95 24.09
CA PRO A 70 0.48 4.04 25.06
C PRO A 70 1.47 3.61 26.14
N ALA A 71 2.79 3.84 25.97
CA ALA A 71 3.82 3.44 26.92
C ALA A 71 5.07 4.35 26.81
N LYS A 72 5.09 5.42 27.63
CA LYS A 72 6.24 6.33 27.74
C LYS A 72 7.51 5.56 28.14
N GLY A 73 8.55 5.63 27.30
CA GLY A 73 9.89 5.10 27.61
C GLY A 73 10.15 3.65 27.20
N GLU A 74 9.18 2.95 26.59
CA GLU A 74 9.36 1.58 26.12
C GLU A 74 9.27 1.47 24.59
N ARG A 75 10.17 0.68 23.98
CA ARG A 75 10.17 0.41 22.53
C ARG A 75 8.86 -0.28 22.11
N LYS A 76 8.08 0.39 21.26
CA LYS A 76 6.82 -0.14 20.70
C LYS A 76 7.05 -0.84 19.36
N ILE A 77 6.17 -1.78 19.01
CA ILE A 77 6.19 -2.49 17.72
C ILE A 77 4.86 -2.27 17.01
N ALA A 78 4.91 -1.86 15.74
CA ALA A 78 3.76 -1.85 14.85
C ALA A 78 3.67 -3.18 14.10
N ARG A 79 2.53 -3.86 14.18
CA ARG A 79 2.21 -5.05 13.40
C ARG A 79 1.17 -4.70 12.35
N ILE A 80 1.58 -4.70 11.08
CA ILE A 80 0.77 -4.21 9.96
C ILE A 80 0.40 -5.39 9.06
N LYS A 81 -0.90 -5.54 8.79
CA LYS A 81 -1.46 -6.44 7.79
C LYS A 81 -2.05 -5.60 6.66
N TYR A 82 -1.66 -5.87 5.42
CA TYR A 82 -2.08 -5.09 4.26
C TYR A 82 -2.39 -5.97 3.05
N TRP A 83 -3.26 -5.49 2.17
CA TRP A 83 -3.41 -6.01 0.81
C TRP A 83 -2.47 -5.24 -0.11
N TYR A 84 -1.76 -5.96 -0.97
CA TYR A 84 -1.01 -5.41 -2.08
C TYR A 84 -1.08 -6.40 -3.24
N ASP A 85 -1.33 -5.91 -4.46
CA ASP A 85 -1.36 -6.74 -5.68
C ASP A 85 -2.23 -8.01 -5.55
N GLY A 86 -3.41 -7.86 -4.94
CA GLY A 86 -4.33 -8.98 -4.72
C GLY A 86 -3.83 -10.06 -3.75
N LYS A 87 -2.79 -9.77 -2.93
CA LYS A 87 -2.23 -10.67 -1.90
C LYS A 87 -2.21 -10.02 -0.52
N ARG A 88 -2.35 -10.83 0.53
CA ARG A 88 -2.24 -10.38 1.93
C ARG A 88 -0.79 -10.49 2.39
N HIS A 89 -0.31 -9.42 3.01
CA HIS A 89 1.02 -9.33 3.58
C HIS A 89 0.95 -8.97 5.05
N LYS A 90 2.02 -9.31 5.78
CA LYS A 90 2.25 -8.90 7.17
C LYS A 90 3.68 -8.42 7.30
N VAL A 91 3.88 -7.32 8.01
CA VAL A 91 5.19 -6.77 8.36
C VAL A 91 5.15 -6.21 9.78
N GLU A 92 6.30 -6.17 10.43
CA GLU A 92 6.47 -5.56 11.74
C GLU A 92 7.55 -4.49 11.65
N TYR A 93 7.32 -3.36 12.31
CA TYR A 93 8.25 -2.25 12.39
C TYR A 93 8.43 -1.85 13.84
N VAL A 94 9.66 -1.52 14.21
CA VAL A 94 10.00 -0.95 15.52
C VAL A 94 9.70 0.56 15.49
N GLU A 95 9.34 1.12 16.64
CA GLU A 95 9.22 2.58 16.80
C GLU A 95 10.42 3.33 16.20
N LEU A 96 10.15 4.48 15.58
CA LEU A 96 11.08 5.32 14.81
C LEU A 96 11.50 4.78 13.44
N GLU A 97 11.21 3.52 13.09
CA GLU A 97 11.46 3.01 11.74
C GLU A 97 10.58 3.68 10.70
N ILE A 98 11.08 3.70 9.47
CA ILE A 98 10.31 4.13 8.31
C ILE A 98 9.46 2.96 7.85
N ILE A 99 8.14 3.12 7.89
CA ILE A 99 7.21 2.23 7.21
C ILE A 99 7.32 2.55 5.73
N ASP A 100 7.82 1.59 4.95
CA ASP A 100 7.90 1.67 3.50
C ASP A 100 7.14 0.49 2.89
N LEU A 101 5.93 0.75 2.37
CA LEU A 101 5.09 -0.25 1.71
C LEU A 101 4.84 0.14 0.24
N PRO A 102 4.80 -0.85 -0.66
CA PRO A 102 4.66 -0.63 -2.10
C PRO A 102 3.24 -0.27 -2.55
#